data_AF-B7RRP7-F1
#
_entry.id   AF-B7RRP7-F1
#
_cell.length_a   1.000
_cell.length_b   1.000
_cell.length_c   1.000
_cell.angle_alpha   90.00
_cell.angle_beta   90.00
_cell.angle_gamma   90.00
#
_symmetry.space_group_name_H-M   'P 1'
#
loop_
_entity.id
_entity.type
_entity.pdbx_description
1 polymer ?
#
loop_
_entity_poly.entity_id
_entity_poly.type
_entity_poly.pdbx_seq_one_letter_code
_entity_poly.pdbx_strand_id
1 'polypeptide(L)'
;MGRADDCFELRTLRAFRDGWLASHPEGHGKIAEYYRIAPALARAIESDYALLDHLYWGTILPCVAAIRLGANGLAFRLYVRMVRRLRNDYPQAV
;
A
#
# COMPACT_ATOMS: atom_id res chain seq x y z
N MET A 1 6.58 -21.43 4.96
CA MET A 1 7.07 -20.49 5.99
C MET A 1 6.33 -19.18 5.78
N GLY A 2 5.28 -18.96 6.59
CA GLY A 2 4.37 -17.82 6.46
C GLY A 2 5.08 -16.51 6.76
N ARG A 3 5.53 -15.83 5.72
CA ARG A 3 6.10 -14.48 5.83
C ARG A 3 4.96 -13.48 5.68
N ALA A 4 4.86 -12.59 6.66
CA ALA A 4 4.23 -11.28 6.53
C ALA A 4 2.70 -11.16 6.71
N ASP A 5 2.02 -11.94 7.56
CA ASP A 5 0.67 -11.55 8.02
C ASP A 5 0.65 -10.86 9.41
N ASP A 6 1.76 -10.92 10.16
CA ASP A 6 1.85 -10.37 11.53
C ASP A 6 2.83 -9.19 11.70
N CYS A 7 3.36 -8.62 10.63
CA CYS A 7 4.19 -7.41 10.76
C CYS A 7 3.32 -6.24 11.23
N PHE A 8 3.78 -5.55 12.28
CA PHE A 8 3.11 -4.39 12.90
C PHE A 8 2.76 -3.31 11.86
N GLU A 9 3.59 -3.19 10.83
CA GLU A 9 3.44 -2.35 9.66
C GLU A 9 2.16 -2.67 8.86
N LEU A 10 1.94 -3.94 8.56
CA LEU A 10 0.77 -4.39 7.79
C LEU A 10 -0.51 -4.27 8.61
N ARG A 11 -0.46 -4.53 9.92
CA ARG A 11 -1.58 -4.25 10.83
C ARG A 11 -1.92 -2.76 10.86
N THR A 12 -0.92 -1.90 10.93
CA THR A 12 -1.10 -0.43 10.91
C THR A 12 -1.72 0.03 9.60
N LEU A 13 -1.23 -0.49 8.47
CA LEU A 13 -1.79 -0.21 7.14
C LEU A 13 -3.22 -0.73 6.98
N ARG A 14 -3.52 -1.97 7.40
CA ARG A 14 -4.88 -2.52 7.37
C ARG A 14 -5.83 -1.68 8.21
N ALA A 15 -5.45 -1.32 9.44
CA ALA A 15 -6.27 -0.47 10.30
C ALA A 15 -6.53 0.91 9.69
N PHE A 16 -5.52 1.54 9.08
CA PHE A 16 -5.69 2.81 8.37
C PHE A 16 -6.61 2.68 7.15
N ARG A 17 -6.43 1.62 6.35
CA ARG A 17 -7.22 1.35 5.15
C ARG A 17 -8.68 1.05 5.50
N ASP A 18 -8.91 0.11 6.39
CA ASP A 18 -10.24 -0.40 6.70
C ASP A 18 -10.99 0.55 7.66
N GLY A 19 -10.27 1.40 8.39
CA GLY A 19 -10.84 2.45 9.23
C GLY A 19 -10.96 3.80 8.53
N TRP A 20 -9.83 4.51 8.39
CA TRP A 20 -9.81 5.90 7.91
C TRP A 20 -10.13 5.99 6.42
N LEU A 21 -9.53 5.13 5.60
CA LEU A 21 -9.68 5.17 4.15
C LEU A 21 -11.07 4.68 3.71
N ALA A 22 -11.61 3.64 4.35
CA ALA A 22 -12.98 3.20 4.13
C ALA A 22 -14.01 4.28 4.53
N SER A 23 -13.75 5.03 5.61
CA SER A 23 -14.63 6.14 6.00
C SER A 23 -14.52 7.36 5.07
N HIS A 24 -13.53 7.40 4.17
CA HIS A 24 -13.29 8.54 3.29
C HIS A 24 -14.06 8.37 1.96
N PRO A 25 -14.83 9.37 1.50
CA PRO A 25 -15.63 9.26 0.28
C PRO A 25 -14.80 8.97 -0.97
N GLU A 26 -13.57 9.49 -1.06
CA GLU A 26 -12.63 9.16 -2.15
C GLU A 26 -11.82 7.88 -1.89
N GLY A 27 -11.85 7.38 -0.66
CA GLY A 27 -11.05 6.24 -0.24
C GLY A 27 -11.60 4.92 -0.78
N HIS A 28 -12.92 4.75 -0.88
CA HIS A 28 -13.53 3.56 -1.48
C HIS A 28 -13.05 3.29 -2.91
N GLY A 29 -12.99 4.31 -3.76
CA GLY A 29 -12.50 4.18 -5.13
C GLY A 29 -11.01 3.79 -5.17
N LYS A 30 -10.20 4.35 -4.27
CA LYS A 30 -8.77 4.04 -4.16
C LYS A 30 -8.50 2.66 -3.57
N ILE A 31 -9.35 2.19 -2.65
CA ILE A 31 -9.30 0.84 -2.10
C ILE A 31 -9.61 -0.16 -3.22
N ALA A 32 -10.67 0.06 -4.00
CA ALA A 32 -11.02 -0.80 -5.12
C ALA A 32 -9.91 -0.84 -6.20
N GLU A 33 -9.34 0.32 -6.53
CA GLU A 33 -8.20 0.41 -7.45
C GLU A 33 -7.00 -0.38 -6.92
N TYR A 34 -6.67 -0.24 -5.64
CA TYR A 34 -5.62 -1.02 -4.98
C TYR A 34 -5.89 -2.52 -5.03
N TYR A 35 -7.10 -2.98 -4.71
CA TYR A 35 -7.44 -4.41 -4.76
C TYR A 35 -7.35 -5.00 -6.18
N ARG A 36 -7.51 -4.20 -7.22
CA ARG A 36 -7.28 -4.64 -8.60
C ARG A 36 -5.80 -4.83 -8.91
N ILE A 37 -4.95 -3.87 -8.53
CA ILE A 37 -3.53 -3.90 -8.86
C ILE A 37 -2.70 -4.75 -7.89
N ALA A 38 -3.12 -4.87 -6.62
CA ALA A 38 -2.35 -5.53 -5.58
C ALA A 38 -2.02 -7.01 -5.88
N PRO A 39 -2.92 -7.85 -6.41
CA PRO A 39 -2.60 -9.24 -6.74
C PRO A 39 -1.61 -9.35 -7.90
N ALA A 40 -1.76 -8.51 -8.91
CA ALA A 40 -0.89 -8.51 -10.08
C ALA A 40 0.50 -7.97 -9.73
N LEU A 41 0.54 -6.92 -8.91
CA LEU A 41 1.78 -6.44 -8.32
C LEU A 41 2.42 -7.54 -7.47
N ALA A 42 1.68 -8.12 -6.51
CA ALA A 42 2.16 -9.20 -5.65
C ALA A 42 2.81 -10.33 -6.45
N ARG A 43 2.21 -10.75 -7.57
CA ARG A 43 2.82 -11.75 -8.48
C ARG A 43 4.08 -11.26 -9.19
N ALA A 44 4.12 -9.99 -9.61
CA ALA A 44 5.30 -9.39 -10.23
C ALA A 44 6.47 -9.26 -9.25
N ILE A 45 6.20 -8.88 -7.98
CA ILE A 45 7.21 -8.80 -6.91
C ILE A 45 7.50 -10.14 -6.23
N GLU A 46 6.63 -11.14 -6.31
CA GLU A 46 6.86 -12.47 -5.76
C GLU A 46 8.11 -13.13 -6.36
N SER A 47 8.40 -12.80 -7.62
CA SER A 47 9.61 -13.26 -8.32
C SER A 47 10.80 -12.30 -8.17
N ASP A 48 10.59 -11.09 -7.66
CA ASP A 48 11.60 -10.02 -7.57
C ASP A 48 11.70 -9.45 -6.14
N TYR A 49 12.54 -10.10 -5.34
CA TYR A 49 12.79 -9.73 -3.95
C TYR A 49 13.41 -8.34 -3.77
N ALA A 50 14.19 -7.85 -4.74
CA ALA A 50 14.81 -6.53 -4.65
C ALA A 50 13.76 -5.42 -4.81
N LEU A 51 12.81 -5.65 -5.71
CA LEU A 51 11.68 -4.76 -5.89
C LEU A 51 10.74 -4.78 -4.67
N LEU A 52 10.49 -5.94 -4.08
CA LEU A 52 9.71 -6.07 -2.84
C LEU A 52 10.34 -5.22 -1.71
N ASP A 53 11.65 -5.34 -1.52
CA ASP A 53 12.38 -4.60 -0.49
C ASP A 53 12.35 -3.09 -0.77
N HIS A 54 12.52 -2.68 -2.03
CA HIS A 54 12.37 -1.27 -2.43
C HIS A 54 10.97 -0.73 -2.16
N LEU A 55 9.92 -1.52 -2.41
CA LEU A 55 8.54 -1.11 -2.12
C LEU A 55 8.28 -1.02 -0.62
N TYR A 56 8.83 -1.97 0.14
CA TYR A 56 8.69 -2.05 1.58
C TYR A 56 9.34 -0.85 2.27
N TRP A 57 10.63 -0.63 1.99
CA TRP A 57 11.39 0.49 2.55
C TRP A 57 10.97 1.84 1.98
N GLY A 58 10.72 1.91 0.68
CA GLY A 58 10.37 3.16 -0.01
C GLY A 58 8.93 3.59 0.19
N THR A 59 8.03 2.68 0.60
CA THR A 59 6.60 3.02 0.67
C THR A 59 5.85 2.54 1.89
N ILE A 60 5.97 1.26 2.25
CA ILE A 60 5.23 0.69 3.40
C ILE A 60 5.68 1.37 4.68
N LEU A 61 6.99 1.46 4.91
CA LEU A 61 7.60 2.11 6.07
C LEU A 61 7.18 3.59 6.23
N PRO A 62 7.33 4.47 5.22
CA PRO A 62 6.92 5.87 5.36
C PRO A 62 5.40 6.05 5.51
N CYS A 63 4.58 5.18 4.90
CA CYS A 63 3.14 5.20 5.13
C CYS A 63 2.80 4.85 6.59
N VAL A 64 3.42 3.79 7.13
CA VAL A 64 3.24 3.37 8.52
C VAL A 64 3.71 4.47 9.48
N ALA A 65 4.86 5.09 9.22
CA ALA A 65 5.35 6.20 10.01
C ALA A 65 4.36 7.38 10.01
N ALA A 66 3.80 7.75 8.86
CA ALA A 66 2.81 8.82 8.74
C ALA A 66 1.51 8.50 9.50
N ILE A 67 1.04 7.24 9.44
CA ILE A 67 -0.14 6.78 10.18
C ILE A 67 0.11 6.86 11.69
N ARG A 68 1.29 6.41 12.15
CA ARG A 68 1.67 6.44 13.57
C ARG A 68 1.80 7.86 14.12
N LEU A 69 2.21 8.81 13.29
CA LEU A 69 2.25 10.23 13.64
C LEU A 69 0.85 10.88 13.66
N GLY A 70 -0.22 10.13 13.36
CA GLY A 70 -1.58 10.66 13.26
C GLY A 70 -1.83 11.50 12.00
N ALA A 71 -0.85 11.56 11.09
CA ALA A 71 -0.90 12.35 9.85
C ALA A 71 -1.65 11.60 8.74
N ASN A 72 -2.89 11.18 9.03
CA ASN A 72 -3.74 10.37 8.16
C ASN A 72 -3.92 10.96 6.75
N GLY A 73 -4.08 12.28 6.63
CA GLY A 73 -4.16 12.95 5.33
C GLY A 73 -2.85 12.93 4.54
N LEU A 74 -1.70 12.93 5.21
CA LEU A 74 -0.40 12.81 4.57
C LEU A 74 -0.14 11.36 4.14
N ALA A 75 -0.50 10.39 4.99
CA ALA A 75 -0.48 8.96 4.67
C ALA A 75 -1.35 8.67 3.43
N PHE A 76 -2.53 9.27 3.33
CA PHE A 76 -3.39 9.15 2.15
C PHE A 76 -2.73 9.68 0.87
N ARG A 77 -2.14 10.88 0.92
CA ARG A 77 -1.45 11.44 -0.25
C ARG A 77 -0.27 10.57 -0.69
N LEU A 78 0.52 10.07 0.27
CA LEU A 78 1.62 9.14 0.00
C LEU A 78 1.10 7.85 -0.65
N TYR A 79 0.03 7.28 -0.11
CA TYR A 79 -0.61 6.09 -0.63
C TYR A 79 -1.13 6.27 -2.06
N VAL A 80 -1.86 7.36 -2.34
CA VAL A 80 -2.38 7.65 -3.68
C VAL A 80 -1.26 7.89 -4.68
N ARG A 81 -0.19 8.58 -4.26
CA ARG A 81 1.00 8.79 -5.09
C ARG A 81 1.69 7.46 -5.40
N MET A 82 1.82 6.57 -4.42
CA MET A 82 2.34 5.22 -4.61
C MET A 82 1.51 4.45 -5.62
N VAL A 83 0.19 4.34 -5.40
CA VAL A 83 -0.71 3.57 -6.28
C VAL A 83 -0.59 4.06 -7.72
N ARG A 84 -0.55 5.39 -7.93
CA ARG A 84 -0.32 5.95 -9.27
C ARG A 84 1.04 5.60 -9.85
N ARG A 85 2.10 5.63 -9.04
CA ARG A 85 3.46 5.30 -9.48
C ARG A 85 3.56 3.82 -9.85
N LEU A 86 3.04 2.93 -9.01
CA LEU A 86 2.94 1.50 -9.27
C LEU A 86 2.17 1.21 -10.57
N ARG A 87 1.04 1.90 -10.79
CA ARG A 87 0.26 1.79 -12.02
C ARG A 87 1.07 2.17 -13.26
N ASN A 88 1.94 3.17 -13.13
CA ASN A 88 2.77 3.67 -14.23
C ASN A 88 3.99 2.78 -14.50
N ASP A 89 4.66 2.33 -13.43
CA ASP A 89 5.85 1.51 -13.51
C ASP A 89 5.50 0.05 -13.87
N TYR A 90 4.27 -0.39 -13.55
CA TYR A 90 3.74 -1.73 -13.81
C TYR A 90 2.40 -1.67 -14.57
N PRO A 91 2.38 -1.24 -15.83
CA PRO A 91 1.15 -1.21 -16.63
C PRO A 91 0.59 -2.62 -16.89
N GLN A 92 1.44 -3.66 -16.81
CA GLN A 92 1.07 -5.07 -16.94
C GLN A 92 0.17 -5.56 -15.79
N ALA A 93 0.12 -4.82 -14.68
CA ALA A 93 -0.59 -5.18 -13.46
C ALA A 93 -1.98 -4.54 -13.34
N VAL A 94 -2.45 -3.84 -14.38
CA VAL A 94 -3.65 -2.98 -14.38
C VAL A 94 -4.73 -3.52 -15.32
#